data_AF-A0A514LDF0-F1
#
_entry.id   AF-A0A514LDF0-F1
#
_cell.length_a   1.000
_cell.length_b   1.000
_cell.length_c   1.000
_cell.angle_alpha   90.00
_cell.angle_beta   90.00
_cell.angle_gamma   90.00
#
_symmetry.space_group_name_H-M   'P 1'
#
loop_
_entity.id
_entity.type
_entity.pdbx_description
1 polymer ?
#
loop_
_entity_poly.entity_id
_entity_poly.type
_entity_poly.pdbx_seq_one_letter_code
_entity_poly.pdbx_strand_id
1 'polypeptide(L)'
;MQFEYFMNDVVQSARDEMSEAGYEHLSSPEEVDKTFKEDGTTLVMVNSVCGCAGGIARPAAAYMQNYESKPDRFVTVFAGQDREATDHAREYFEGYGPSSPSFALMKDGEIQMMVERHEIEGHEPIEVVQKLESAFDEHCS
;
A
#
# COMPACT_ATOMS: atom_id res chain seq x y z
N MET A 1 -28.19 -7.72 6.94
CA MET A 1 -28.45 -6.45 7.67
C MET A 1 -27.41 -6.20 8.76
N GLN A 2 -27.43 -6.80 9.96
CA GLN A 2 -26.42 -6.49 11.02
C GLN A 2 -24.96 -6.77 10.60
N PHE A 3 -24.71 -7.88 9.92
CA PHE A 3 -23.37 -8.25 9.42
C PHE A 3 -22.85 -7.31 8.32
N GLU A 4 -23.75 -6.82 7.48
CA GLU A 4 -23.42 -5.93 6.36
C GLU A 4 -23.03 -4.53 6.86
N TYR A 5 -23.72 -4.03 7.90
CA TYR A 5 -23.31 -2.80 8.58
C TYR A 5 -21.94 -2.93 9.23
N PHE A 6 -21.67 -4.04 9.95
CA PHE A 6 -20.37 -4.27 10.58
C PHE A 6 -19.22 -4.33 9.56
N MET A 7 -19.41 -5.03 8.44
CA MET A 7 -18.40 -5.10 7.38
C MET A 7 -18.15 -3.75 6.72
N ASN A 8 -19.19 -2.95 6.51
CA ASN A 8 -19.04 -1.58 6.00
C ASN A 8 -18.24 -0.72 6.98
N ASP A 9 -18.47 -0.82 8.28
CA ASP A 9 -17.72 -0.06 9.29
C ASP A 9 -16.22 -0.41 9.28
N VAL A 10 -15.89 -1.71 9.15
CA VAL A 10 -14.48 -2.17 9.05
C VAL A 10 -13.81 -1.64 7.78
N VAL A 11 -14.52 -1.67 6.65
CA VAL A 11 -14.02 -1.15 5.37
C VAL A 11 -13.79 0.35 5.45
N GLN A 12 -14.73 1.11 6.03
CA GLN A 12 -14.56 2.56 6.19
C GLN A 12 -13.41 2.89 7.14
N SER A 13 -13.31 2.25 8.31
CA SER A 13 -12.17 2.42 9.22
C SER A 13 -10.83 2.17 8.52
N ALA A 14 -10.74 1.09 7.74
CA ALA A 14 -9.53 0.77 7.00
C ALA A 14 -9.19 1.80 5.91
N ARG A 15 -10.18 2.51 5.35
CA ARG A 15 -9.94 3.63 4.42
C ARG A 15 -9.53 4.89 5.15
N ASP A 16 -10.22 5.21 6.23
CA ASP A 16 -9.96 6.40 7.05
C ASP A 16 -8.55 6.36 7.61
N GLU A 17 -8.10 5.21 8.12
CA GLU A 17 -6.72 5.02 8.59
C GLU A 17 -5.68 5.34 7.50
N MET A 18 -5.96 5.02 6.23
CA MET A 18 -5.06 5.36 5.11
C MET A 18 -5.11 6.83 4.74
N SER A 19 -6.30 7.43 4.75
CA SER A 19 -6.49 8.86 4.50
C SER A 19 -5.81 9.71 5.57
N GLU A 20 -5.95 9.33 6.84
CA GLU A 20 -5.29 9.96 7.99
C GLU A 20 -3.77 9.79 7.92
N ALA A 21 -3.30 8.64 7.43
CA ALA A 21 -1.91 8.39 7.09
C ALA A 21 -1.44 9.11 5.82
N GLY A 22 -2.26 9.96 5.18
CA GLY A 22 -1.85 10.77 4.03
C GLY A 22 -1.70 10.01 2.71
N TYR A 23 -2.33 8.85 2.56
CA TYR A 23 -2.34 8.09 1.31
C TYR A 23 -3.53 8.47 0.43
N GLU A 24 -3.27 8.71 -0.85
CA GLU A 24 -4.32 8.90 -1.85
C GLU A 24 -4.93 7.55 -2.26
N HIS A 25 -6.27 7.46 -2.29
CA HIS A 25 -6.96 6.23 -2.67
C HIS A 25 -7.10 6.16 -4.19
N LEU A 26 -6.57 5.10 -4.79
CA LEU A 26 -6.76 4.78 -6.20
C LEU A 26 -7.85 3.71 -6.29
N SER A 27 -8.99 4.12 -6.83
CA SER A 27 -10.24 3.36 -6.89
C SER A 27 -10.59 2.86 -8.30
N SER A 28 -9.91 3.39 -9.33
CA SER A 28 -10.07 2.95 -10.72
C SER A 28 -8.73 2.63 -11.42
N PRO A 29 -8.74 1.80 -12.47
CA PRO A 29 -7.56 1.54 -13.30
C PRO A 29 -6.94 2.82 -13.89
N GLU A 30 -7.77 3.80 -14.26
CA GLU A 30 -7.31 5.08 -14.81
C GLU A 30 -6.52 5.90 -13.78
N GLU A 31 -6.94 5.88 -12.52
CA GLU A 31 -6.22 6.54 -11.42
C GLU A 31 -4.86 5.88 -11.21
N VAL A 32 -4.81 4.54 -11.21
CA VAL A 32 -3.56 3.76 -11.13
C VAL A 32 -2.62 4.11 -12.28
N ASP A 33 -3.13 4.05 -13.52
CA ASP A 33 -2.35 4.37 -14.71
C ASP A 33 -1.79 5.79 -14.67
N LYS A 34 -2.62 6.74 -14.27
CA LYS A 34 -2.22 8.13 -14.15
C LYS A 34 -1.07 8.26 -13.14
N THR A 35 -1.23 7.72 -11.93
CA THR A 35 -0.21 7.83 -10.88
C THR A 35 1.10 7.13 -11.28
N PHE A 36 1.04 5.91 -11.81
CA PHE A 36 2.25 5.12 -12.07
C PHE A 36 3.02 5.59 -13.30
N LYS A 37 2.37 6.31 -14.23
CA LYS A 37 3.02 6.91 -15.40
C LYS A 37 3.65 8.28 -15.12
N GLU A 38 3.41 8.86 -13.94
CA GLU A 38 4.11 10.09 -13.56
C GLU A 38 5.54 9.78 -13.11
N ASP A 39 6.48 10.63 -13.52
CA ASP A 39 7.88 10.53 -13.11
C ASP A 39 8.03 10.64 -11.58
N GLY A 40 9.08 10.01 -11.06
CA GLY A 40 9.40 9.97 -9.64
C GLY A 40 8.99 8.66 -8.97
N THR A 41 8.91 8.72 -7.65
CA THR A 41 8.75 7.55 -6.78
C THR A 41 7.38 7.51 -6.13
N THR A 42 6.79 6.33 -6.04
CA THR A 42 5.46 6.13 -5.46
C THR A 42 5.49 4.93 -4.53
N LEU A 43 5.19 5.13 -3.24
CA LEU A 43 4.87 4.01 -2.34
C LEU A 43 3.40 3.66 -2.49
N VAL A 44 3.13 2.42 -2.88
CA VAL A 44 1.81 1.84 -3.02
C VAL A 44 1.56 0.91 -1.84
N MET A 45 0.51 1.16 -1.07
CA MET A 45 -0.03 0.20 -0.12
C MET A 45 -1.19 -0.57 -0.75
N VAL A 46 -1.06 -1.90 -0.85
CA VAL A 46 -2.18 -2.78 -1.18
C VAL A 46 -2.92 -3.10 0.11
N ASN A 47 -3.91 -2.28 0.45
CA ASN A 47 -4.68 -2.40 1.68
C ASN A 47 -5.62 -3.62 1.64
N SER A 48 -6.04 -4.11 2.81
CA SER A 48 -7.03 -5.17 2.94
C SER A 48 -7.73 -5.13 4.31
N VAL A 49 -8.81 -5.88 4.46
CA VAL A 49 -9.56 -5.99 5.73
C VAL A 49 -9.00 -7.05 6.69
N CYS A 50 -7.88 -7.71 6.34
CA CYS A 50 -7.34 -8.76 7.19
C CYS A 50 -6.61 -8.20 8.42
N GLY A 51 -6.44 -9.04 9.46
CA GLY A 51 -5.87 -8.62 10.73
C GLY A 51 -4.45 -8.07 10.64
N CYS A 52 -3.57 -8.65 9.80
CA CYS A 52 -2.22 -8.14 9.62
C CYS A 52 -2.18 -6.80 8.87
N ALA A 53 -3.22 -6.45 8.10
CA ALA A 53 -3.32 -5.12 7.50
C ALA A 53 -3.53 -4.04 8.58
N GLY A 54 -4.47 -4.26 9.50
CA GLY A 54 -4.74 -3.30 10.58
C GLY A 54 -3.70 -3.32 11.70
N GLY A 55 -3.14 -4.49 12.03
CA GLY A 55 -2.19 -4.61 13.13
C GLY A 55 -0.75 -4.24 12.77
N ILE A 56 -0.38 -4.30 11.47
CA ILE A 56 1.02 -4.22 11.05
C ILE A 56 1.18 -3.27 9.86
N ALA A 57 0.52 -3.57 8.74
CA ALA A 57 0.75 -2.80 7.51
C ALA A 57 0.32 -1.33 7.63
N ARG A 58 -0.93 -1.02 8.02
CA ARG A 58 -1.39 0.37 8.13
C ARG A 58 -0.61 1.18 9.17
N PRO A 59 -0.27 0.63 10.36
CA PRO A 59 0.67 1.29 11.28
C PRO A 59 2.03 1.60 10.66
N ALA A 60 2.64 0.65 9.92
CA ALA A 60 3.90 0.88 9.23
C ALA A 60 3.77 1.95 8.13
N ALA A 61 2.68 1.91 7.36
CA ALA A 61 2.38 2.90 6.32
C ALA A 61 2.28 4.32 6.89
N ALA A 62 1.58 4.49 8.01
CA ALA A 62 1.43 5.76 8.71
C ALA A 62 2.76 6.29 9.27
N TYR A 63 3.63 5.40 9.75
CA TYR A 63 4.97 5.80 10.17
C TYR A 63 5.82 6.33 9.00
N MET A 64 5.80 5.66 7.85
CA MET A 64 6.64 6.00 6.70
C MET A 64 6.40 7.41 6.14
N GLN A 65 5.20 7.98 6.31
CA GLN A 65 4.94 9.39 6.00
C GLN A 65 5.84 10.38 6.73
N ASN A 66 6.47 9.98 7.84
CA ASN A 66 7.30 10.85 8.66
C ASN A 66 8.80 10.54 8.55
N TYR A 67 9.19 9.56 7.72
CA TYR A 67 10.59 9.21 7.50
C TYR A 67 11.35 10.30 6.71
N GLU A 68 12.68 10.38 6.83
CA GLU A 68 13.45 11.49 6.23
C GLU A 68 13.49 11.43 4.69
N SER A 69 13.87 10.28 4.13
CA SER A 69 13.86 10.00 2.69
C SER A 69 12.45 9.57 2.29
N LYS A 70 11.71 10.35 1.50
CA LYS A 70 10.32 10.01 1.15
C LYS A 70 10.13 9.87 -0.35
N PRO A 71 9.25 8.95 -0.80
CA PRO A 71 8.77 8.96 -2.15
C PRO A 71 7.96 10.22 -2.44
N ASP A 72 7.85 10.57 -3.72
CA ASP A 72 7.08 11.72 -4.18
C ASP A 72 5.58 11.55 -3.90
N ARG A 73 5.09 10.30 -3.90
CA ARG A 73 3.68 9.95 -3.76
C ARG A 73 3.47 8.79 -2.80
N PHE A 74 2.38 8.86 -2.05
CA PHE A 74 1.88 7.79 -1.19
C PHE A 74 0.45 7.48 -1.60
N VAL A 75 0.22 6.27 -2.08
CA VAL A 75 -1.08 5.86 -2.63
C VAL A 75 -1.51 4.49 -2.13
N THR A 76 -2.81 4.23 -2.13
CA THR A 76 -3.36 2.95 -1.69
C THR A 76 -4.40 2.43 -2.68
N VAL A 77 -4.37 1.13 -2.91
CA VAL A 77 -5.47 0.36 -3.54
C VAL A 77 -6.06 -0.58 -2.51
N PHE A 78 -7.35 -0.92 -2.60
CA PHE A 78 -8.01 -1.73 -1.58
C PHE A 78 -8.42 -3.11 -2.09
N ALA A 79 -7.59 -4.12 -1.80
CA ALA A 79 -7.81 -5.49 -2.24
C ALA A 79 -9.15 -6.04 -1.73
N GLY A 80 -9.96 -6.53 -2.67
CA GLY A 80 -11.29 -7.09 -2.42
C GLY A 80 -12.41 -6.05 -2.37
N GLN A 81 -12.10 -4.75 -2.27
CA GLN A 81 -13.08 -3.67 -2.37
C GLN A 81 -12.98 -2.98 -3.75
N ASP A 82 -11.82 -2.40 -4.06
CA ASP A 82 -11.52 -1.72 -5.32
C ASP A 82 -10.78 -2.71 -6.25
N ARG A 83 -11.52 -3.74 -6.71
CA ARG A 83 -10.92 -4.90 -7.39
C ARG A 83 -10.20 -4.52 -8.68
N GLU A 84 -10.85 -3.73 -9.53
CA GLU A 84 -10.29 -3.33 -10.83
C GLU A 84 -9.01 -2.52 -10.66
N ALA A 85 -9.00 -1.54 -9.75
CA ALA A 85 -7.79 -0.77 -9.44
C ALA A 85 -6.69 -1.65 -8.84
N THR A 86 -7.03 -2.57 -7.92
CA THR A 86 -6.04 -3.45 -7.30
C THR A 86 -5.42 -4.41 -8.32
N ASP A 87 -6.25 -5.02 -9.16
CA ASP A 87 -5.80 -5.98 -10.16
C ASP A 87 -4.95 -5.26 -11.22
N HIS A 88 -5.35 -4.05 -11.64
CA HIS A 88 -4.57 -3.21 -12.55
C HIS A 88 -3.22 -2.79 -11.96
N ALA A 89 -3.18 -2.37 -10.68
CA ALA A 89 -1.93 -2.03 -10.01
C ALA A 89 -0.96 -3.22 -9.94
N ARG A 90 -1.48 -4.45 -9.78
CA ARG A 90 -0.67 -5.67 -9.75
C ARG A 90 -0.02 -6.01 -11.10
N GLU A 91 -0.56 -5.55 -12.21
CA GLU A 91 0.06 -5.73 -13.53
C GLU A 91 1.44 -5.05 -13.60
N TYR A 92 1.64 -3.97 -12.82
CA TYR A 92 2.91 -3.26 -12.71
C TYR A 92 3.91 -3.91 -11.73
N PHE A 93 3.47 -4.83 -10.87
CA PHE A 93 4.31 -5.48 -9.87
C PHE A 93 5.02 -6.70 -10.46
N GLU A 94 5.74 -6.49 -11.57
CA GLU A 94 6.39 -7.55 -12.32
C GLU A 94 7.32 -8.39 -11.44
N GLY A 95 7.22 -9.72 -11.57
CA GLY A 95 8.01 -10.67 -10.79
C GLY A 95 7.46 -11.02 -9.41
N TYR A 96 6.43 -10.32 -8.93
CA TYR A 96 5.80 -10.58 -7.63
C TYR A 96 4.41 -11.23 -7.77
N GLY A 97 4.09 -12.11 -6.83
CA GLY A 97 2.77 -12.75 -6.77
C GLY A 97 1.71 -11.83 -6.15
N PRO A 98 0.42 -11.99 -6.50
CA PRO A 98 -0.64 -11.21 -5.88
C PRO A 98 -0.77 -11.57 -4.40
N SER A 99 -0.52 -10.61 -3.51
CA SER A 99 -0.75 -10.75 -2.07
C SER A 99 -1.46 -9.52 -1.49
N SER A 100 -1.98 -9.65 -0.26
CA SER A 100 -2.49 -8.51 0.52
C SER A 100 -2.52 -8.85 2.03
N PRO A 101 -2.13 -7.91 2.91
CA PRO A 101 -1.54 -6.62 2.61
C PRO A 101 -0.15 -6.76 2.00
N SER A 102 0.30 -5.75 1.25
CA SER A 102 1.66 -5.66 0.72
C SER A 102 2.01 -4.20 0.42
N PHE A 103 3.30 -3.91 0.31
CA PHE A 103 3.82 -2.61 -0.14
C PHE A 103 4.60 -2.78 -1.43
N ALA A 104 4.45 -1.84 -2.37
CA ALA A 104 5.24 -1.78 -3.59
C ALA A 104 5.84 -0.39 -3.72
N LEU A 105 7.15 -0.29 -3.93
CA LEU A 105 7.84 0.96 -4.26
C LEU A 105 8.06 1.01 -5.76
N MET A 106 7.36 1.94 -6.42
CA MET A 106 7.45 2.19 -7.85
C MET A 106 8.38 3.38 -8.10
N LYS A 107 9.11 3.35 -9.22
CA LYS A 107 9.89 4.48 -9.73
C LYS A 107 9.78 4.53 -11.24
N ASP A 108 9.33 5.67 -11.77
CA ASP A 108 9.19 5.90 -13.22
C ASP A 108 8.41 4.79 -13.95
N GLY A 109 7.36 4.26 -13.30
CA GLY A 109 6.52 3.17 -13.81
C GLY A 109 7.05 1.76 -13.58
N GLU A 110 8.25 1.59 -13.03
CA GLU A 110 8.87 0.29 -12.78
C GLU A 110 8.92 -0.05 -11.28
N ILE A 111 8.62 -1.31 -10.94
CA ILE A 111 8.73 -1.82 -9.56
C ILE A 111 10.19 -1.91 -9.14
N GLN A 112 10.52 -1.31 -8.00
CA GLN A 112 11.88 -1.36 -7.43
C GLN A 112 11.98 -2.40 -6.31
N MET A 113 10.97 -2.45 -5.45
CA MET A 113 10.91 -3.36 -4.31
C MET A 113 9.46 -3.62 -3.93
N MET A 114 9.16 -4.84 -3.47
CA MET A 114 7.88 -5.17 -2.86
C MET A 114 8.09 -5.85 -1.50
N VAL A 115 7.34 -5.41 -0.48
CA VAL A 115 7.21 -6.15 0.79
C VAL A 115 5.93 -6.97 0.68
N GLU A 116 6.09 -8.27 0.50
CA GLU A 116 4.97 -9.19 0.30
C GLU A 116 4.28 -9.54 1.62
N ARG A 117 3.04 -10.06 1.55
CA ARG A 117 2.27 -10.46 2.73
C ARG A 117 3.06 -11.35 3.70
N HIS A 118 3.86 -12.29 3.18
CA HIS A 118 4.60 -13.23 4.04
C HIS A 118 5.74 -12.57 4.83
N GLU A 119 6.14 -11.36 4.44
CA GLU A 119 7.12 -10.52 5.15
C GLU A 119 6.45 -9.52 6.11
N ILE A 120 5.10 -9.44 6.08
CA ILE A 120 4.29 -8.62 6.97
C ILE A 120 3.61 -9.51 8.02
N GLU A 121 2.98 -10.60 7.58
CA GLU A 121 2.28 -11.54 8.44
C GLU A 121 3.27 -12.23 9.40
N GLY A 122 3.00 -12.17 10.70
CA GLY A 122 3.86 -12.76 11.73
C GLY A 122 5.09 -11.93 12.10
N HIS A 123 5.22 -10.71 11.59
CA HIS A 123 6.31 -9.78 11.91
C HIS A 123 5.81 -8.60 12.75
N GLU A 124 6.72 -7.90 13.42
CA GLU A 124 6.40 -6.66 14.13
C GLU A 124 6.34 -5.47 13.16
N PRO A 125 5.50 -4.44 13.42
CA PRO A 125 5.40 -3.26 12.56
C PRO A 125 6.75 -2.58 12.28
N ILE A 126 7.66 -2.58 13.25
CA ILE A 126 8.99 -1.98 13.12
C ILE A 126 9.87 -2.74 12.12
N GLU A 127 9.71 -4.06 11.97
CA GLU A 127 10.48 -4.84 11.01
C GLU A 127 10.05 -4.51 9.57
N VAL A 128 8.74 -4.30 9.36
CA VAL A 128 8.20 -3.84 8.08
C VAL A 128 8.67 -2.42 7.77
N VAL A 129 8.65 -1.53 8.77
CA VAL A 129 9.20 -0.17 8.65
C VAL A 129 10.67 -0.19 8.21
N GLN A 130 11.52 -1.00 8.84
CA GLN A 130 12.95 -1.07 8.50
C GLN A 130 13.19 -1.52 7.05
N LYS A 131 12.37 -2.42 6.52
CA LYS A 131 12.40 -2.81 5.10
C LYS A 131 12.05 -1.64 4.19
N LEU A 132 11.02 -0.86 4.54
CA LEU A 132 10.59 0.32 3.79
C LEU A 132 11.63 1.45 3.87
N GLU A 133 12.19 1.73 5.05
CA GLU A 133 13.27 2.71 5.24
C GLU A 133 14.47 2.39 4.34
N SER A 134 14.91 1.13 4.33
CA SER A 134 16.02 0.69 3.48
C SER A 134 15.76 0.93 2.00
N ALA A 135 14.56 0.63 1.51
CA ALA A 135 14.20 0.89 0.12
C ALA A 135 14.02 2.37 -0.20
N PHE A 136 13.53 3.17 0.75
CA PHE A 136 13.42 4.62 0.57
C PHE A 136 14.81 5.26 0.44
N ASP A 137 15.75 4.85 1.27
CA ASP A 137 17.13 5.33 1.20
C ASP A 137 17.85 4.90 -0.08
N GLU A 138 17.51 3.75 -0.66
CA GLU A 138 18.10 3.28 -1.91
C GLU A 138 17.50 3.96 -3.16
N HIS A 139 16.20 4.24 -3.16
CA HIS A 139 15.48 4.63 -4.39
C HIS A 139 14.94 6.06 -4.41
N CYS A 140 14.78 6.71 -3.26
CA CYS A 140 14.16 8.05 -3.12
C CYS A 140 15.17 9.18 -2.84
N SER A 141 16.48 8.89 -2.84
CA SER A 141 17.57 9.86 -2.65
C SER A 141 17.99 10.58 -3.94
#